data_AF-A0A527XVJ8-F1
#
_entry.id   AF-A0A527XVJ8-F1
#
_cell.length_a   1.000
_cell.length_b   1.000
_cell.length_c   1.000
_cell.angle_alpha   90.00
_cell.angle_beta   90.00
_cell.angle_gamma   90.00
#
_symmetry.space_group_name_H-M   'P 1'
#
loop_
_entity.id
_entity.type
_entity.pdbx_description
1 polymer ?
#
loop_
_entity_poly.entity_id
_entity_poly.type
_entity_poly.pdbx_seq_one_letter_code
_entity_poly.pdbx_strand_id
1 'polypeptide(L)'
;SLFERAGAKVDHGSMNVRIDRGMVEEALKSTRSSYTLTPRNPARAIHLGGSTINFTLVAGPPNVHDMERGRRAGNLADYSDLVRLAQHFNCIHMLGNQVCAPIELPANTRHMDTYFA
;
A
#
# COMPACT_ATOMS: atom_id res chain seq x y z
N SER A 1 0.21 -19.44 -18.62
CA SER A 1 0.35 -18.40 -17.56
C SER A 1 1.72 -17.70 -17.66
N LEU A 2 1.94 -16.57 -16.99
CA LEU A 2 3.27 -15.93 -16.89
C LEU A 2 4.31 -16.92 -16.30
N PHE A 3 3.90 -17.68 -15.28
CA PHE A 3 4.74 -18.63 -14.58
C PHE A 3 5.20 -19.79 -15.46
N GLU A 4 4.32 -20.38 -16.28
CA GLU A 4 4.70 -21.44 -17.23
C GLU A 4 5.69 -20.94 -18.28
N ARG A 5 5.48 -19.73 -18.81
CA ARG A 5 6.43 -19.12 -19.77
C ARG A 5 7.80 -18.87 -19.14
N ALA A 6 7.85 -18.62 -17.84
CA ALA A 6 9.09 -18.48 -17.10
C ALA A 6 9.73 -19.83 -16.71
N GLY A 7 9.05 -20.97 -16.95
CA GLY A 7 9.55 -22.32 -16.67
C GLY A 7 9.04 -22.95 -15.37
N ALA A 8 8.10 -22.31 -14.66
CA ALA A 8 7.51 -22.88 -13.45
C ALA A 8 6.54 -24.02 -13.79
N LYS A 9 6.41 -25.00 -12.90
CA LYS A 9 5.43 -26.08 -13.04
C LYS A 9 4.09 -25.57 -12.51
N VAL A 10 3.09 -25.49 -13.39
CA VAL A 10 1.73 -25.03 -13.05
C VAL A 10 0.77 -26.19 -13.20
N ASP A 11 0.04 -26.46 -12.12
CA ASP A 11 -1.09 -27.38 -12.10
C ASP A 11 -2.38 -26.57 -12.17
N HIS A 12 -3.06 -26.60 -13.32
CA HIS A 12 -4.31 -25.86 -13.53
C HIS A 12 -5.52 -26.52 -12.85
N GLY A 13 -5.41 -27.77 -12.40
CA GLY A 13 -6.46 -28.42 -11.63
C GLY A 13 -6.45 -27.97 -10.16
N SER A 14 -5.27 -27.90 -9.54
CA SER A 14 -5.12 -27.44 -8.15
C SER A 14 -4.82 -25.94 -8.01
N MET A 15 -4.58 -25.23 -9.12
CA MET A 15 -4.10 -23.84 -9.16
C MET A 15 -2.76 -23.61 -8.44
N ASN A 16 -1.97 -24.67 -8.24
CA ASN A 16 -0.66 -24.59 -7.62
C ASN A 16 0.43 -24.23 -8.64
N VAL A 17 1.31 -23.32 -8.25
CA VAL A 17 2.52 -22.95 -8.99
C VAL A 17 3.74 -23.36 -8.18
N ARG A 18 4.60 -24.21 -8.73
CA ARG A 18 5.88 -24.60 -8.13
C ARG A 18 7.01 -23.89 -8.84
N ILE A 19 7.61 -22.93 -8.16
CA ILE A 19 8.71 -22.10 -8.66
C ILE A 19 10.03 -22.68 -8.15
N ASP A 20 10.98 -22.91 -9.05
CA ASP A 20 12.32 -23.39 -8.68
C ASP A 20 13.15 -22.28 -7.99
N ARG A 21 14.06 -22.66 -7.09
CA ARG A 21 14.94 -21.70 -6.39
C ARG A 21 15.77 -20.87 -7.38
N GLY A 22 16.35 -21.49 -8.39
CA GLY A 22 17.17 -20.81 -9.39
C GLY A 22 16.35 -19.78 -10.19
N MET A 23 15.08 -20.06 -10.43
CA MET A 23 14.19 -19.06 -11.05
C MET A 23 13.98 -17.82 -10.18
N VAL A 24 13.83 -18.00 -8.87
CA VAL A 24 13.71 -16.87 -7.93
C VAL A 24 15.02 -16.09 -7.87
N GLU A 25 16.17 -16.78 -7.80
CA GLU A 25 17.49 -16.14 -7.79
C GLU A 25 17.75 -15.34 -9.07
N GLU A 26 17.46 -15.88 -10.25
CA GLU A 26 17.59 -15.15 -11.52
C GLU A 26 16.64 -13.95 -11.59
N ALA A 27 15.38 -14.10 -11.16
CA ALA A 27 14.42 -13.00 -11.14
C ALA A 27 14.87 -11.86 -10.23
N LEU A 28 15.43 -12.17 -9.06
CA LEU A 28 15.93 -11.17 -8.11
C LEU A 28 17.09 -10.34 -8.68
N LYS A 29 17.89 -10.85 -9.62
CA LYS A 29 18.96 -10.08 -10.28
C LYS A 29 18.45 -8.89 -11.08
N SER A 30 17.18 -8.92 -11.51
CA SER A 30 16.54 -7.79 -12.21
C SER A 30 16.06 -6.68 -11.28
N THR A 31 16.08 -6.93 -9.96
CA THR A 31 15.63 -5.96 -8.96
C THR A 31 16.72 -4.95 -8.65
N ARG A 32 16.32 -3.72 -8.32
CA ARG A 32 17.21 -2.67 -7.81
C ARG A 32 17.25 -2.74 -6.30
N SER A 33 18.41 -2.45 -5.73
CA SER A 33 18.62 -2.33 -4.28
C SER A 33 17.97 -1.08 -3.67
N SER A 34 17.61 -0.10 -4.52
CA SER A 34 16.95 1.12 -4.10
C SER A 34 16.09 1.74 -5.21
N TYR A 35 15.10 2.53 -4.78
CA TYR A 35 14.16 3.23 -5.65
C TYR A 35 13.83 4.61 -5.08
N THR A 36 13.48 5.55 -5.94
CA THR A 36 12.88 6.83 -5.53
C THR A 36 11.42 6.83 -5.95
N LEU A 37 10.51 6.97 -4.98
CA LEU A 37 9.10 7.22 -5.24
C LEU A 37 8.88 8.74 -5.31
N THR A 38 8.44 9.23 -6.47
CA THR A 38 8.19 10.64 -6.69
C THR A 38 6.68 10.92 -6.62
N PRO A 39 6.17 11.62 -5.58
CA PRO A 39 4.77 11.99 -5.51
C PRO A 39 4.47 13.22 -6.37
N ARG A 40 3.20 13.65 -6.39
CA ARG A 40 2.76 14.85 -7.13
C ARG A 40 3.58 16.11 -6.81
N ASN A 41 4.09 16.24 -5.58
CA ASN A 41 5.07 17.26 -5.23
C ASN A 41 6.48 16.64 -5.24
N PRO A 42 7.32 16.89 -6.26
CA PRO A 42 8.65 16.30 -6.35
C PRO A 42 9.57 16.61 -5.16
N ALA A 43 9.32 17.70 -4.43
CA ALA A 43 10.08 18.04 -3.21
C ALA A 43 9.82 17.07 -2.05
N ARG A 44 8.81 16.21 -2.13
CA ARG A 44 8.52 15.13 -1.18
C ARG A 44 8.91 13.75 -1.72
N ALA A 45 9.85 13.67 -2.66
CA ALA A 45 10.36 12.40 -3.16
C ALA A 45 10.92 11.54 -2.02
N ILE A 46 10.57 10.24 -2.02
CA ILE A 46 10.93 9.30 -0.97
C ILE A 46 11.93 8.27 -1.50
N HIS A 47 13.04 8.10 -0.79
CA HIS A 47 14.02 7.05 -1.07
C HIS A 47 13.65 5.75 -0.35
N LEU A 48 13.56 4.65 -1.08
CA LEU A 48 13.37 3.30 -0.57
C LEU A 48 14.66 2.50 -0.76
N GLY A 49 15.22 1.97 0.32
CA GLY A 49 16.42 1.13 0.30
C GLY A 49 17.54 1.65 1.19
N GLY A 50 18.65 0.89 1.21
CA GLY A 50 19.81 1.22 2.04
C GLY A 50 19.48 1.24 3.54
N SER A 51 19.94 2.28 4.23
CA SER A 51 19.67 2.52 5.66
C SER A 51 18.50 3.48 5.92
N THR A 52 17.72 3.81 4.88
CA THR A 52 16.60 4.76 5.01
C THR A 52 15.38 4.08 5.63
N ILE A 53 14.84 4.70 6.68
CA ILE A 53 13.60 4.29 7.33
C ILE A 53 12.50 5.26 6.92
N ASN A 54 11.41 4.73 6.37
CA ASN A 54 10.22 5.50 6.01
C ASN A 54 9.04 5.07 6.87
N PHE A 55 8.44 6.03 7.57
CA PHE A 55 7.22 5.82 8.33
C PHE A 55 5.97 6.15 7.50
N THR A 56 4.97 5.29 7.59
CA THR A 56 3.64 5.45 6.98
C THR A 56 2.56 5.28 8.05
N LEU A 57 1.35 5.71 7.75
CA LEU A 57 0.18 5.34 8.55
C LEU A 57 -0.16 3.85 8.41
N VAL A 58 -0.89 3.34 9.40
CA VAL A 58 -1.59 2.04 9.36
C VAL A 58 -2.46 1.95 8.10
N ALA A 59 -2.70 0.75 7.59
CA ALA A 59 -3.59 0.53 6.46
C ALA A 59 -4.56 -0.63 6.70
N GLY A 60 -5.84 -0.42 6.36
CA GLY A 60 -6.88 -1.45 6.43
C GLY A 60 -7.84 -1.47 7.64
N PRO A 61 -7.66 -0.72 8.75
CA PRO A 61 -8.64 -0.70 9.82
C PRO A 61 -10.06 -0.34 9.35
N PRO A 62 -11.08 -1.13 9.71
CA PRO A 62 -12.48 -0.81 9.40
C PRO A 62 -13.09 0.18 10.39
N ASN A 63 -12.43 0.46 11.50
CA ASN A 63 -12.91 1.34 12.56
C ASN A 63 -11.85 2.39 12.89
N VAL A 64 -12.33 3.54 13.36
CA VAL A 64 -11.50 4.62 13.92
C VAL A 64 -11.95 4.93 15.35
N HIS A 65 -11.07 5.57 16.11
CA HIS A 65 -11.35 6.01 17.47
C HIS A 65 -10.66 7.34 17.73
N ASP A 66 -11.39 8.29 18.31
CA ASP A 66 -10.86 9.53 18.86
C ASP A 66 -11.60 9.87 20.17
N MET A 67 -11.14 10.89 20.87
CA MET A 67 -11.67 11.29 22.18
C MET A 67 -12.99 12.08 22.10
N GLU A 68 -13.36 12.61 20.93
CA GLU A 68 -14.55 13.46 20.77
C GLU A 68 -15.78 12.65 20.35
N ARG A 69 -15.58 11.70 19.44
CA ARG A 69 -16.61 10.92 18.74
C ARG A 69 -16.55 9.44 19.10
N GLY A 70 -15.55 8.99 19.85
CA GLY A 70 -15.39 7.60 20.29
C GLY A 70 -15.11 6.64 19.13
N ARG A 71 -15.35 5.34 19.38
CA ARG A 71 -15.10 4.26 18.40
C ARG A 71 -16.25 4.17 17.41
N ARG A 72 -15.95 4.17 16.11
CA ARG A 72 -16.94 4.09 15.04
C ARG A 72 -16.41 3.36 13.81
N ALA A 73 -17.30 2.98 12.91
CA ALA A 73 -16.94 2.55 11.57
C ALA A 73 -16.28 3.72 10.82
N GLY A 74 -15.20 3.44 10.08
CA GLY A 74 -14.52 4.46 9.29
C GLY A 74 -15.40 4.99 8.15
N ASN A 75 -15.30 6.29 7.90
CA ASN A 75 -15.98 7.00 6.81
C ASN A 75 -14.98 7.89 6.02
N LEU A 76 -15.45 8.58 4.99
CA LEU A 76 -14.57 9.39 4.14
C LEU A 76 -14.04 10.64 4.87
N ALA A 77 -14.80 11.19 5.81
CA ALA A 77 -14.34 12.32 6.62
C ALA A 77 -13.17 11.90 7.52
N ASP A 78 -13.28 10.74 8.18
CA ASP A 78 -12.21 10.17 9.00
C ASP A 78 -10.96 9.86 8.17
N TYR A 79 -11.14 9.32 6.97
CA TYR A 79 -10.05 9.11 6.02
C TYR A 79 -9.33 10.43 5.70
N SER A 80 -10.11 11.47 5.37
CA SER A 80 -9.58 12.79 5.02
C SER A 80 -8.85 13.45 6.19
N ASP A 81 -9.37 13.31 7.41
CA ASP A 81 -8.73 13.82 8.62
C ASP A 81 -7.38 13.13 8.88
N LEU A 82 -7.32 11.81 8.72
CA LEU A 82 -6.07 11.05 8.84
C LEU A 82 -5.05 11.42 7.73
N VAL A 83 -5.50 11.67 6.50
CA VAL A 83 -4.66 12.19 5.42
C VAL A 83 -4.09 13.56 5.78
N ARG A 84 -4.91 14.48 6.31
CA ARG A 84 -4.45 15.80 6.77
C ARG A 84 -3.42 15.69 7.88
N LEU A 85 -3.64 14.81 8.86
CA LEU A 85 -2.68 14.54 9.93
C LEU A 85 -1.34 14.02 9.38
N ALA A 86 -1.37 13.09 8.42
CA ALA A 86 -0.16 12.63 7.74
C ALA A 86 0.58 13.75 7.00
N GLN A 87 -0.14 14.67 6.35
CA GLN A 87 0.49 15.78 5.64
C GLN A 87 1.11 16.81 6.58
N HIS A 88 0.53 16.96 7.78
CA HIS A 88 0.96 17.90 8.81
C HIS A 88 2.25 17.46 9.51
N PHE A 89 2.33 16.19 9.94
CA PHE A 89 3.49 15.71 10.69
C PHE A 89 4.67 15.37 9.77
N ASN A 90 5.85 15.89 10.10
CA ASN A 90 7.10 15.61 9.38
C ASN A 90 7.66 14.21 9.63
N CYS A 91 7.12 13.46 10.60
CA CYS A 91 7.52 12.10 10.88
C CYS A 91 6.75 11.05 10.05
N ILE A 92 5.75 11.48 9.25
CA ILE A 92 4.99 10.61 8.34
C ILE A 92 5.44 10.93 6.92
N HIS A 93 6.10 9.96 6.27
CA HIS A 93 6.80 10.19 5.01
C HIS A 93 5.93 9.91 3.79
N MET A 94 5.00 8.96 3.91
CA MET A 94 4.08 8.60 2.84
C MET A 94 2.76 8.07 3.40
N LEU A 95 1.77 8.00 2.52
CA LEU A 95 0.57 7.20 2.71
C LEU A 95 0.71 5.94 1.87
N GLY A 96 0.53 4.78 2.51
CA GLY A 96 0.43 3.50 1.83
C GLY A 96 -0.97 3.29 1.24
N ASN A 97 -1.56 2.13 1.53
CA ASN A 97 -2.95 1.86 1.20
C ASN A 97 -3.92 2.66 2.11
N GLN A 98 -5.22 2.44 1.97
CA GLN A 98 -6.25 3.16 2.71
C GLN A 98 -6.04 3.11 4.24
N VAL A 99 -5.84 4.29 4.86
CA VAL A 99 -5.57 4.42 6.30
C VAL A 99 -6.71 3.92 7.18
N CYS A 100 -7.94 4.12 6.72
CA CYS A 100 -9.14 3.45 7.22
C CYS A 100 -10.04 3.15 6.02
N ALA A 101 -10.89 2.15 6.13
CA ALA A 101 -11.89 1.90 5.10
C ALA A 101 -13.09 2.85 5.29
N PRO A 102 -13.48 3.66 4.29
CA PRO A 102 -14.77 4.34 4.29
C PRO A 102 -15.87 3.29 4.02
N ILE A 103 -16.47 2.75 5.08
CA ILE A 103 -17.43 1.64 4.97
C ILE A 103 -18.77 2.11 4.40
N GLU A 104 -19.10 3.40 4.55
CA GLU A 104 -20.32 4.00 4.01
C GLU A 104 -20.34 4.07 2.47
N LEU A 105 -19.17 3.99 1.82
CA LEU A 105 -19.06 4.06 0.37
C LEU A 105 -19.14 2.66 -0.27
N PRO A 106 -19.70 2.54 -1.49
CA PRO A 106 -19.75 1.27 -2.19
C PRO A 106 -18.35 0.64 -2.36
N ALA A 107 -18.21 -0.62 -1.99
CA ALA A 107 -16.91 -1.31 -1.96
C ALA A 107 -16.21 -1.33 -3.34
N ASN A 108 -16.99 -1.36 -4.43
CA ASN A 108 -16.49 -1.36 -5.79
C ASN A 108 -15.96 0.00 -6.27
N THR A 109 -16.32 1.12 -5.61
CA THR A 109 -15.95 2.47 -6.06
C THR A 109 -15.19 3.30 -5.03
N ARG A 110 -15.25 2.97 -3.73
CA ARG A 110 -14.62 3.78 -2.65
C ARG A 110 -13.12 4.05 -2.82
N HIS A 111 -12.43 3.25 -3.63
CA HIS A 111 -11.03 3.51 -3.98
C HIS A 111 -10.88 4.83 -4.75
N MET A 112 -11.84 5.20 -5.60
CA MET A 112 -11.82 6.46 -6.36
C MET A 112 -11.84 7.68 -5.45
N ASP A 113 -12.74 7.69 -4.46
CA ASP A 113 -12.83 8.79 -3.47
C ASP A 113 -11.58 8.88 -2.61
N THR A 114 -11.06 7.74 -2.15
CA THR A 114 -9.84 7.71 -1.31
C THR A 114 -8.56 8.10 -2.06
N TYR A 115 -8.45 7.83 -3.36
CA TYR A 115 -7.31 8.32 -4.16
C TYR A 115 -7.40 9.82 -4.48
N PHE A 116 -8.59 10.41 -4.41
CA PHE A 116 -8.78 11.85 -4.66
C PHE A 116 -8.55 12.72 -3.42
N ALA A 117 -8.79 12.17 -2.22
CA ALA A 117 -8.74 12.86 -0.94
C ALA A 117 -7.34 13.33 -0.48
#